data_AF-A0AAN8T3L6-F1
#
_entry.id   AF-A0AAN8T3L6-F1
#
_cell.length_a   1.000
_cell.length_b   1.000
_cell.length_c   1.000
_cell.angle_alpha   90.00
_cell.angle_beta   90.00
_cell.angle_gamma   90.00
#
_symmetry.space_group_name_H-M   'P 1'
#
loop_
_entity.id
_entity.type
_entity.pdbx_description
1 polymer ?
#
loop_
_entity_poly.entity_id
_entity_poly.type
_entity_poly.pdbx_seq_one_letter_code
_entity_poly.pdbx_strand_id
1 'polypeptide(L)'
;MVEDNIDDNEVEQWGEFPVVLQQKSMEYSIISKRSSRARYSYGIIFLITNLIAWFVRDYGERVLPLLHYSKACGNGGSECSHTMGVLRVSLGCFIFFLVMFLTTCFTSKLCDVRNVWHSGWWILKFVVLIIFTVIPFFIPSDYIQLYGEFARVGAGVFLILQLISVIEFITWWNNYWMPDERKKQSCSLGLFMSTVCYIASICGIFVMYVLYASKTSCILNIFFISWTAILLVVMMAVSLHSKVNRGLLSSGIMASYVVFLCWSAIRSEPATQKCSSQQQNNAHGGWTTVIGFLIAICAIVMATFSTGIDSQTFQFRKDKVQSEDDVPYKYGFFHLVFSLGAMYFAMLFISWNLDGLPRKWSIDVGWASTWVKIVNEWFAATVYLWKLIFPVVRQTKVMDHEETEQQMNNSTSV
;
A
#
# COMPACT_ATOMS: atom_id res chain seq x y z
N MET A 1 -53.45 -45.83 -13.18
CA MET A 1 -51.98 -45.96 -13.16
C MET A 1 -51.51 -45.49 -14.52
N VAL A 2 -51.04 -44.26 -14.60
CA VAL A 2 -50.33 -43.74 -15.78
C VAL A 2 -48.87 -43.87 -15.39
N GLU A 3 -48.19 -44.88 -15.94
CA GLU A 3 -46.73 -44.99 -15.86
C GLU A 3 -46.16 -43.95 -16.83
N ASP A 4 -45.58 -42.89 -16.26
CA ASP A 4 -44.71 -41.98 -17.01
C ASP A 4 -43.48 -42.79 -17.45
N ASN A 5 -43.43 -43.13 -18.74
CA ASN A 5 -42.21 -43.57 -19.40
C ASN A 5 -41.26 -42.37 -19.49
N ILE A 6 -40.47 -42.17 -18.44
CA ILE A 6 -39.28 -41.32 -18.50
C ILE A 6 -38.28 -42.06 -19.39
N ASP A 7 -37.92 -41.46 -20.52
CA ASP A 7 -36.98 -42.02 -21.49
C ASP A 7 -35.62 -42.22 -20.79
N ASP A 8 -35.05 -43.43 -20.84
CA ASP A 8 -33.80 -43.77 -20.13
C ASP A 8 -32.62 -42.87 -20.55
N ASN A 9 -32.70 -42.25 -21.74
CA ASN A 9 -31.76 -41.25 -22.23
C ASN A 9 -31.82 -39.91 -21.46
N GLU A 10 -32.99 -39.49 -20.95
CA GLU A 10 -33.08 -38.28 -20.13
C GLU A 10 -32.39 -38.52 -18.78
N VAL A 11 -32.60 -39.66 -18.13
CA VAL A 11 -32.03 -39.97 -16.81
C VAL A 11 -30.49 -40.07 -16.84
N GLU A 12 -29.90 -40.63 -17.91
CA GLU A 12 -28.44 -40.60 -18.11
C GLU A 12 -27.90 -39.18 -18.28
N GLN A 13 -28.61 -38.32 -19.01
CA GLN A 13 -28.21 -36.93 -19.26
C GLN A 13 -28.28 -36.05 -17.98
N TRP A 14 -29.27 -36.29 -17.12
CA TRP A 14 -29.37 -35.64 -15.79
C TRP A 14 -28.36 -36.19 -14.78
N GLY A 15 -27.83 -37.40 -14.97
CA GLY A 15 -26.75 -38.00 -14.17
C GLY A 15 -25.35 -37.51 -14.56
N GLU A 16 -25.09 -37.27 -15.84
CA GLU A 16 -23.82 -36.74 -16.35
C GLU A 16 -23.65 -35.23 -16.07
N PHE A 17 -24.73 -34.45 -16.16
CA PHE A 17 -24.70 -33.00 -15.95
C PHE A 17 -24.12 -32.55 -14.58
N PRO A 18 -24.51 -33.13 -13.43
CA PRO A 18 -23.93 -32.78 -12.13
C PRO A 18 -22.46 -33.23 -12.00
N VAL A 19 -22.06 -34.32 -12.65
CA VAL A 19 -20.67 -34.79 -12.68
C VAL A 19 -19.78 -33.82 -13.46
N VAL A 20 -20.24 -33.35 -14.62
CA VAL A 20 -19.53 -32.36 -15.45
C VAL A 20 -19.37 -31.03 -14.72
N LEU A 21 -20.41 -30.54 -14.03
CA LEU A 21 -20.32 -29.32 -13.22
C LEU A 21 -19.33 -29.46 -12.06
N GLN A 22 -19.34 -30.60 -11.37
CA GLN A 22 -18.41 -30.88 -10.27
C GLN A 22 -16.96 -30.96 -10.76
N GLN A 23 -16.72 -31.58 -11.93
CA GLN A 23 -15.39 -31.62 -12.55
C GLN A 23 -14.91 -30.23 -12.94
N LYS A 24 -15.78 -29.39 -13.52
CA LYS A 24 -15.47 -28.03 -13.93
C LYS A 24 -15.18 -27.11 -12.72
N SER A 25 -15.95 -27.26 -11.64
CA SER A 25 -15.70 -26.56 -10.37
C SER A 25 -14.35 -26.98 -9.75
N MET A 26 -14.02 -28.28 -9.81
CA MET A 26 -12.72 -28.78 -9.37
C MET A 26 -11.57 -28.18 -10.20
N GLU A 27 -11.72 -28.14 -11.52
CA GLU A 27 -10.74 -27.53 -12.43
C GLU A 27 -10.53 -26.03 -12.12
N TYR A 28 -11.62 -25.27 -11.96
CA TYR A 28 -11.57 -23.87 -11.54
C TYR A 28 -10.85 -23.70 -10.20
N SER A 29 -11.09 -24.57 -9.23
CA SER A 29 -10.41 -24.53 -7.93
C SER A 29 -8.90 -24.72 -8.07
N ILE A 30 -8.45 -25.61 -8.97
CA ILE A 30 -7.02 -25.89 -9.21
C ILE A 30 -6.36 -24.70 -9.90
N ILE A 31 -6.99 -24.16 -10.94
CA ILE A 31 -6.49 -23.00 -11.69
C ILE A 31 -6.44 -21.76 -10.77
N SER A 32 -7.46 -21.54 -9.96
CA SER A 32 -7.52 -20.45 -8.98
C SER A 32 -6.42 -20.58 -7.91
N LYS A 33 -6.17 -21.79 -7.39
CA LYS A 33 -5.04 -22.05 -6.47
C LYS A 33 -3.69 -21.76 -7.13
N ARG A 34 -3.50 -22.15 -8.40
CA ARG A 34 -2.27 -21.85 -9.15
C ARG A 34 -2.05 -20.35 -9.32
N SER A 35 -3.08 -19.62 -9.74
CA SER A 35 -3.08 -18.15 -9.84
C SER A 35 -2.79 -17.48 -8.47
N SER A 36 -3.37 -18.02 -7.41
CA SER A 36 -3.17 -17.55 -6.04
C SER A 36 -1.77 -17.87 -5.50
N ARG A 37 -1.08 -18.88 -6.04
CA ARG A 37 0.34 -19.14 -5.75
C ARG A 37 1.27 -18.18 -6.49
N ALA A 38 0.90 -17.79 -7.72
CA ALA A 38 1.71 -16.91 -8.55
C ALA A 38 2.00 -15.55 -7.90
N ARG A 39 1.05 -14.98 -7.14
CA ARG A 39 1.27 -13.72 -6.40
C ARG A 39 2.46 -13.78 -5.44
N TYR A 40 2.67 -14.92 -4.76
CA TYR A 40 3.79 -15.08 -3.84
C TYR A 40 5.12 -15.13 -4.59
N SER A 41 5.15 -15.75 -5.77
CA SER A 41 6.33 -15.73 -6.64
C SER A 41 6.68 -14.30 -7.07
N TYR A 42 5.69 -13.47 -7.44
CA TYR A 42 5.92 -12.05 -7.73
C TYR A 42 6.38 -11.26 -6.49
N GLY A 43 5.81 -11.55 -5.32
CA GLY A 43 6.27 -11.00 -4.03
C GLY A 43 7.74 -11.32 -3.75
N ILE A 44 8.17 -12.56 -3.99
CA ILE A 44 9.56 -13.00 -3.84
C ILE A 44 10.47 -12.30 -4.86
N ILE A 45 10.05 -12.19 -6.13
CA ILE A 45 10.80 -11.44 -7.16
C ILE A 45 11.01 -9.99 -6.73
N PHE A 46 9.96 -9.35 -6.21
CA PHE A 46 10.04 -7.97 -5.72
C PHE A 46 10.97 -7.85 -4.51
N LEU A 47 10.91 -8.78 -3.55
CA LEU A 47 11.84 -8.84 -2.42
C LEU A 47 13.30 -8.99 -2.87
N ILE A 48 13.58 -9.94 -3.76
CA ILE A 48 14.93 -10.17 -4.31
C ILE A 48 15.42 -8.90 -5.00
N THR A 49 14.57 -8.22 -5.77
CA THR A 49 14.92 -6.97 -6.43
C THR A 49 15.27 -5.87 -5.42
N ASN A 50 14.53 -5.74 -4.33
CA ASN A 50 14.84 -4.78 -3.25
C ASN A 50 16.20 -5.10 -2.59
N LEU A 51 16.51 -6.38 -2.39
CA LEU A 51 17.81 -6.82 -1.86
C LEU A 51 18.95 -6.56 -2.86
N ILE A 52 18.71 -6.73 -4.17
CA ILE A 52 19.67 -6.37 -5.22
C ILE A 52 19.88 -4.86 -5.24
N ALA A 53 18.82 -4.06 -5.18
CA ALA A 53 18.91 -2.59 -5.13
C ALA A 53 19.72 -2.13 -3.91
N TRP A 54 19.53 -2.78 -2.76
CA TRP A 54 20.32 -2.52 -1.56
C TRP A 54 21.78 -2.88 -1.76
N PHE A 55 22.07 -4.06 -2.29
CA PHE A 55 23.43 -4.50 -2.55
C PHE A 55 24.15 -3.56 -3.51
N VAL A 56 23.50 -3.18 -4.62
CA VAL A 56 24.03 -2.22 -5.59
C VAL A 56 24.26 -0.86 -4.94
N ARG A 57 23.33 -0.39 -4.10
CA ARG A 57 23.50 0.87 -3.36
C ARG A 57 24.68 0.81 -2.41
N ASP A 58 24.78 -0.17 -1.53
CA ASP A 58 25.74 -0.15 -0.41
C ASP A 58 27.12 -0.74 -0.77
N TYR A 59 27.21 -1.51 -1.87
CA TYR A 59 28.41 -2.27 -2.27
C TYR A 59 28.79 -2.17 -3.75
N GLY A 60 27.94 -1.57 -4.60
CA GLY A 60 28.11 -1.55 -6.06
C GLY A 60 29.46 -1.00 -6.51
N GLU A 61 29.99 0.02 -5.83
CA GLU A 61 31.28 0.64 -6.16
C GLU A 61 32.48 -0.32 -6.04
N ARG A 62 32.42 -1.27 -5.11
CA ARG A 62 33.51 -2.24 -4.87
C ARG A 62 33.48 -3.42 -5.84
N VAL A 63 32.29 -3.76 -6.35
CA VAL A 63 32.04 -5.00 -7.09
C VAL A 63 31.93 -4.77 -8.59
N LEU A 64 31.47 -3.58 -9.03
CA LEU A 64 31.22 -3.26 -10.43
C LEU A 64 32.04 -2.04 -10.92
N PRO A 65 33.38 -2.03 -10.81
CA PRO A 65 34.21 -0.95 -11.35
C PRO A 65 34.17 -0.87 -12.90
N LEU A 66 33.61 -1.88 -13.56
CA LEU A 66 33.57 -2.01 -15.03
C LEU A 66 32.39 -1.27 -15.70
N LEU A 67 31.40 -0.80 -14.93
CA LEU A 67 30.24 -0.11 -15.50
C LEU A 67 30.57 1.37 -15.74
N HIS A 68 30.54 1.78 -17.02
CA HIS A 68 30.90 3.09 -17.58
C HIS A 68 30.24 4.33 -16.94
N TYR A 69 29.35 4.15 -15.98
CA TYR A 69 28.58 5.21 -15.36
C TYR A 69 29.35 5.96 -14.26
N SER A 70 30.42 5.39 -13.68
CA SER A 70 31.27 6.13 -12.72
C SER A 70 31.88 7.39 -13.35
N LYS A 71 32.07 7.39 -14.67
CA LYS A 71 32.60 8.52 -15.45
C LYS A 71 31.58 9.65 -15.65
N ALA A 72 30.28 9.37 -15.50
CA ALA A 72 29.20 10.35 -15.65
C ALA A 72 28.96 11.20 -14.38
N CYS A 73 29.45 10.76 -13.22
CA CYS A 73 29.29 11.49 -11.95
C CYS A 73 30.36 12.59 -11.72
N GLY A 74 31.25 12.86 -12.68
CA GLY A 74 32.29 13.89 -12.55
C GLY A 74 33.26 13.67 -11.38
N ASN A 75 33.94 14.74 -10.93
CA ASN A 75 34.98 14.68 -9.88
C ASN A 75 34.42 14.48 -8.44
N GLY A 76 33.09 14.41 -8.26
CA GLY A 76 32.41 14.02 -7.01
C GLY A 76 32.08 12.52 -6.94
N GLY A 77 32.91 11.71 -7.61
CA GLY A 77 32.58 10.43 -8.27
C GLY A 77 32.14 9.21 -7.45
N SER A 78 31.89 9.30 -6.14
CA SER A 78 31.27 8.22 -5.36
C SER A 78 29.82 8.51 -4.93
N GLU A 79 29.43 9.78 -4.94
CA GLU A 79 28.19 10.22 -4.28
C GLU A 79 26.95 9.93 -5.13
N CYS A 80 27.07 10.20 -6.43
CA CYS A 80 26.10 9.83 -7.46
C CYS A 80 26.10 8.30 -7.75
N SER A 81 27.13 7.61 -7.23
CA SER A 81 27.35 6.16 -7.09
C SER A 81 26.14 5.32 -6.63
N HIS A 82 25.48 5.84 -5.62
CA HIS A 82 24.54 5.06 -4.82
C HIS A 82 23.11 5.25 -5.35
N THR A 83 22.70 6.50 -5.51
CA THR A 83 21.37 6.90 -6.00
C THR A 83 21.09 6.31 -7.38
N MET A 84 22.05 6.44 -8.29
CA MET A 84 21.87 6.01 -9.67
C MET A 84 21.85 4.49 -9.82
N GLY A 85 22.54 3.76 -8.93
CA GLY A 85 22.47 2.30 -8.87
C GLY A 85 21.07 1.81 -8.49
N VAL A 86 20.46 2.40 -7.46
CA VAL A 86 19.09 2.09 -7.02
C VAL A 86 18.08 2.39 -8.12
N LEU A 87 18.17 3.57 -8.74
CA LEU A 87 17.24 3.99 -9.78
C LEU A 87 17.26 3.05 -10.99
N ARG A 88 18.42 2.49 -11.36
CA ARG A 88 18.52 1.52 -12.46
C ARG A 88 17.87 0.18 -12.14
N VAL A 89 18.13 -0.37 -10.95
CA VAL A 89 17.48 -1.61 -10.51
C VAL A 89 15.97 -1.41 -10.40
N SER A 90 15.54 -0.27 -9.87
CA SER A 90 14.14 0.13 -9.81
C SER A 90 13.50 0.26 -11.19
N LEU A 91 14.16 0.91 -12.15
CA LEU A 91 13.65 1.06 -13.52
C LEU A 91 13.40 -0.30 -14.18
N GLY A 92 14.32 -1.25 -14.00
CA GLY A 92 14.14 -2.61 -14.52
C GLY A 92 12.94 -3.34 -13.91
N CYS A 93 12.77 -3.21 -12.59
CA CYS A 93 11.62 -3.74 -11.87
C CYS A 93 10.31 -3.09 -12.31
N PHE A 94 10.29 -1.77 -12.42
CA PHE A 94 9.17 -0.98 -12.92
C PHE A 94 8.75 -1.46 -14.31
N ILE A 95 9.68 -1.56 -15.26
CA ILE A 95 9.38 -2.01 -16.62
C ILE A 95 8.84 -3.45 -16.62
N PHE A 96 9.43 -4.36 -15.84
CA PHE A 96 8.95 -5.73 -15.73
C PHE A 96 7.49 -5.80 -15.27
N PHE A 97 7.16 -5.13 -14.15
CA PHE A 97 5.80 -5.13 -13.64
C PHE A 97 4.83 -4.33 -14.51
N LEU A 98 5.29 -3.29 -15.21
CA LEU A 98 4.49 -2.56 -16.20
C LEU A 98 4.13 -3.45 -17.40
N VAL A 99 5.07 -4.23 -17.93
CA VAL A 99 4.80 -5.20 -19.00
C VAL A 99 3.82 -6.26 -18.52
N MET A 100 3.99 -6.77 -17.29
CA MET A 100 3.03 -7.69 -16.69
C MET A 100 1.64 -7.05 -16.53
N PHE A 101 1.57 -5.77 -16.15
CA PHE A 101 0.32 -5.02 -16.10
C PHE A 101 -0.34 -4.94 -17.47
N LEU A 102 0.38 -4.47 -18.50
CA LEU A 102 -0.17 -4.30 -19.85
C LEU A 102 -0.67 -5.62 -20.45
N THR A 103 0.07 -6.72 -20.21
CA THR A 103 -0.28 -8.05 -20.74
C THR A 103 -1.39 -8.77 -19.97
N THR A 104 -1.68 -8.37 -18.72
CA THR A 104 -2.70 -9.00 -17.88
C THR A 104 -3.88 -8.06 -17.53
N CYS A 105 -3.84 -6.82 -18.01
CA CYS A 105 -4.95 -5.88 -17.83
C CYS A 105 -6.23 -6.47 -18.44
N PHE A 106 -7.38 -6.15 -17.85
CA PHE A 106 -8.70 -6.64 -18.24
C PHE A 106 -8.94 -8.16 -18.11
N THR A 107 -8.00 -8.93 -17.54
CA THR A 107 -8.26 -10.36 -17.27
C THR A 107 -9.34 -10.49 -16.19
N SER A 108 -10.46 -11.10 -16.54
CA SER A 108 -11.56 -11.34 -15.60
C SER A 108 -11.81 -12.82 -15.32
N LYS A 109 -11.49 -13.72 -16.26
CA LYS A 109 -11.82 -15.14 -16.20
C LYS A 109 -10.58 -16.05 -16.05
N LEU A 110 -10.76 -17.20 -15.39
CA LEU A 110 -9.70 -18.19 -15.14
C LEU A 110 -9.24 -18.91 -16.42
N CYS A 111 -10.12 -19.14 -17.39
CA CYS A 111 -9.79 -19.83 -18.65
C CYS A 111 -9.18 -18.89 -19.72
N ASP A 112 -8.94 -17.63 -19.40
CA ASP A 112 -8.32 -16.68 -20.33
C ASP A 112 -6.83 -17.04 -20.56
N VAL A 113 -6.35 -16.90 -21.80
CA VAL A 113 -4.94 -17.07 -22.16
C VAL A 113 -4.05 -16.17 -21.30
N ARG A 114 -4.55 -14.99 -20.91
CA ARG A 114 -3.86 -14.06 -20.01
C ARG A 114 -3.64 -14.63 -18.60
N ASN A 115 -4.51 -15.50 -18.11
CA ASN A 115 -4.28 -16.20 -16.84
C ASN A 115 -3.16 -17.26 -16.97
N VAL A 116 -3.09 -17.95 -18.10
CA VAL A 116 -1.98 -18.89 -18.39
C VAL A 116 -0.65 -18.14 -18.43
N TRP A 117 -0.64 -16.96 -19.07
CA TRP A 117 0.51 -16.05 -19.03
C TRP A 117 0.83 -15.62 -17.59
N HIS A 118 -0.15 -15.13 -16.82
CA HIS A 118 0.07 -14.65 -15.44
C HIS A 118 0.59 -15.73 -14.48
N SER A 119 0.05 -16.94 -14.53
CA SER A 119 0.32 -18.02 -13.58
C SER A 119 1.35 -19.07 -14.06
N GLY A 120 1.72 -19.02 -15.35
CA GLY A 120 2.64 -19.96 -16.00
C GLY A 120 3.89 -19.28 -16.57
N TRP A 121 4.52 -19.93 -17.56
CA TRP A 121 5.62 -19.40 -18.38
C TRP A 121 6.75 -18.73 -17.59
N TRP A 122 7.08 -19.29 -16.42
CA TRP A 122 8.05 -18.72 -15.48
C TRP A 122 9.45 -18.56 -16.07
N ILE A 123 9.90 -19.53 -16.86
CA ILE A 123 11.23 -19.46 -17.52
C ILE A 123 11.32 -18.20 -18.39
N LEU A 124 10.31 -17.96 -19.24
CA LEU A 124 10.28 -16.78 -20.10
C LEU A 124 10.26 -15.50 -19.27
N LYS A 125 9.47 -15.45 -18.19
CA LYS A 125 9.44 -14.27 -17.29
C LYS A 125 10.76 -14.01 -16.60
N PHE A 126 11.47 -15.05 -16.15
CA PHE A 126 12.79 -14.88 -15.54
C PHE A 126 13.80 -14.32 -16.56
N VAL A 127 13.76 -14.79 -17.81
CA VAL A 127 14.58 -14.23 -18.89
C VAL A 127 14.23 -12.75 -19.11
N VAL A 128 12.95 -12.41 -19.22
CA VAL A 128 12.48 -11.02 -19.38
C VAL A 128 12.88 -10.14 -18.18
N LEU A 129 12.78 -10.65 -16.95
CA LEU A 129 13.19 -9.95 -15.73
C LEU A 129 14.69 -9.64 -15.73
N ILE A 130 15.53 -10.61 -16.10
CA ILE A 130 16.98 -10.42 -16.18
C ILE A 130 17.31 -9.36 -17.24
N ILE A 131 16.68 -9.46 -18.42
CA ILE A 131 16.86 -8.48 -19.50
C ILE A 131 16.51 -7.07 -19.01
N PHE A 132 15.33 -6.89 -18.41
CA PHE A 132 14.92 -5.58 -17.92
C PHE A 132 15.73 -5.08 -16.73
N THR A 133 16.35 -5.95 -15.94
CA THR A 133 17.25 -5.54 -14.85
C THR A 133 18.61 -5.08 -15.40
N VAL A 134 19.09 -5.70 -16.48
CA VAL A 134 20.41 -5.41 -17.08
C VAL A 134 20.38 -4.18 -18.00
N ILE A 135 19.32 -4.01 -18.81
CA ILE A 135 19.20 -2.89 -19.77
C ILE A 135 19.45 -1.50 -19.15
N PRO A 136 18.86 -1.14 -17.98
CA PRO A 136 19.07 0.16 -17.34
C PRO A 136 20.53 0.52 -17.04
N PHE A 137 21.43 -0.46 -16.96
CA PHE A 137 22.86 -0.20 -16.75
C PHE A 137 23.58 0.33 -17.99
N PHE A 138 22.98 0.19 -19.17
CA PHE A 138 23.49 0.77 -20.41
C PHE A 138 22.87 2.14 -20.74
N ILE A 139 21.87 2.58 -19.99
CA ILE A 139 21.18 3.85 -20.20
C ILE A 139 22.02 5.02 -19.63
N PRO A 140 22.21 6.13 -20.39
CA PRO A 140 22.90 7.33 -19.90
C PRO A 140 22.28 7.90 -18.61
N SER A 141 23.09 8.59 -17.81
CA SER A 141 22.69 9.15 -16.51
C SER A 141 21.48 10.09 -16.60
N ASP A 142 21.41 10.91 -17.64
CA ASP A 142 20.41 11.97 -17.75
C ASP A 142 18.99 11.40 -17.83
N TYR A 143 18.82 10.27 -18.53
CA TYR A 143 17.54 9.55 -18.59
C TYR A 143 17.18 8.85 -17.28
N ILE A 144 18.17 8.40 -16.52
CA ILE A 144 17.94 7.80 -15.20
C ILE A 144 17.53 8.85 -14.17
N GLN A 145 18.07 10.07 -14.26
CA GLN A 145 17.63 11.20 -13.44
C GLN A 145 16.20 11.62 -13.79
N LEU A 146 15.86 11.67 -15.08
CA LEU A 146 14.49 11.90 -15.54
C LEU A 146 13.53 10.82 -15.00
N TYR A 147 13.95 9.55 -15.03
CA TYR A 147 13.20 8.47 -14.39
C TYR A 147 13.07 8.69 -12.87
N GLY A 148 14.10 9.19 -12.20
CA GLY A 148 14.05 9.52 -10.77
C GLY A 148 12.95 10.54 -10.44
N GLU A 149 12.82 11.60 -11.25
CA GLU A 149 11.73 12.59 -11.11
C GLU A 149 10.36 11.97 -11.38
N PHE A 150 10.25 11.14 -12.43
CA PHE A 150 9.03 10.41 -12.73
C PHE A 150 8.64 9.42 -11.60
N ALA A 151 9.63 8.73 -11.04
CA ALA A 151 9.46 7.80 -9.93
C ALA A 151 9.03 8.52 -8.64
N ARG A 152 9.43 9.78 -8.42
CA ARG A 152 8.93 10.60 -7.31
C ARG A 152 7.41 10.78 -7.39
N VAL A 153 6.88 11.07 -8.57
CA VAL A 153 5.43 11.19 -8.80
C VAL A 153 4.74 9.84 -8.62
N GLY A 154 5.28 8.78 -9.22
CA GLY A 154 4.72 7.42 -9.10
C GLY A 154 4.72 6.88 -7.67
N ALA A 155 5.74 7.19 -6.88
CA ALA A 155 5.81 6.90 -5.45
C ALA A 155 4.72 7.63 -4.66
N GLY A 156 4.40 8.88 -5.02
CA GLY A 156 3.25 9.61 -4.46
C GLY A 156 1.92 8.92 -4.75
N VAL A 157 1.71 8.45 -6.00
CA VAL A 157 0.51 7.68 -6.37
C VAL A 157 0.43 6.37 -5.58
N PHE A 158 1.56 5.67 -5.43
CA PHE A 158 1.64 4.46 -4.62
C PHE A 158 1.20 4.72 -3.16
N LEU A 159 1.70 5.79 -2.53
CA LEU A 159 1.33 6.15 -1.17
C LEU A 159 -0.17 6.38 -1.01
N ILE A 160 -0.82 7.02 -1.98
CA ILE A 160 -2.29 7.21 -1.97
C ILE A 160 -3.02 5.88 -2.06
N LEU A 161 -2.62 4.98 -2.96
CA LEU A 161 -3.22 3.64 -3.09
C LEU A 161 -3.03 2.82 -1.80
N GLN A 162 -1.81 2.81 -1.26
CA GLN A 162 -1.48 2.14 -0.01
C GLN A 162 -2.31 2.71 1.14
N LEU A 163 -2.46 4.03 1.22
CA LEU A 163 -3.25 4.68 2.25
C LEU A 163 -4.72 4.26 2.20
N ILE A 164 -5.33 4.27 1.02
CA ILE A 164 -6.73 3.84 0.85
C ILE A 164 -6.89 2.38 1.30
N SER A 165 -5.94 1.52 0.91
CA SER A 165 -5.94 0.11 1.32
C SER A 165 -5.80 -0.06 2.83
N VAL A 166 -4.92 0.70 3.49
CA VAL A 166 -4.78 0.70 4.96
C VAL A 166 -6.07 1.13 5.65
N ILE A 167 -6.76 2.17 5.15
CA ILE A 167 -8.02 2.63 5.76
C ILE A 167 -9.13 1.57 5.61
N GLU A 168 -9.23 0.91 4.47
CA GLU A 168 -10.18 -0.19 4.29
C GLU A 168 -9.83 -1.38 5.17
N PHE A 169 -8.54 -1.71 5.31
CA PHE A 169 -8.08 -2.72 6.25
C PHE A 169 -8.46 -2.37 7.70
N ILE A 170 -8.30 -1.11 8.12
CA ILE A 170 -8.74 -0.64 9.44
C ILE A 170 -10.27 -0.79 9.60
N THR A 171 -11.04 -0.49 8.55
CA THR A 171 -12.50 -0.63 8.55
C THR A 171 -12.92 -2.10 8.64
N TRP A 172 -12.26 -2.97 7.89
CA TRP A 172 -12.44 -4.41 7.96
C TRP A 172 -12.10 -4.95 9.35
N TRP A 173 -10.99 -4.50 9.93
CA TRP A 173 -10.56 -4.85 11.29
C TRP A 173 -11.61 -4.41 12.32
N ASN A 174 -12.12 -3.19 12.21
CA ASN A 174 -13.19 -2.68 13.05
C ASN A 174 -14.43 -3.60 13.01
N ASN A 175 -14.88 -3.97 11.81
CA ASN A 175 -16.05 -4.83 11.63
C ASN A 175 -15.82 -6.27 12.11
N TYR A 176 -14.58 -6.76 12.03
CA TYR A 176 -14.21 -8.08 12.54
C TYR A 176 -14.33 -8.16 14.07
N TRP A 177 -13.88 -7.12 14.80
CA TRP A 177 -13.97 -7.08 16.26
C TRP A 177 -15.33 -6.60 16.78
N MET A 178 -16.05 -5.81 15.99
CA MET A 178 -17.42 -5.36 16.26
C MET A 178 -18.38 -5.78 15.15
N PRO A 179 -18.72 -7.07 15.02
CA PRO A 179 -19.78 -7.52 14.13
C PRO A 179 -21.13 -6.95 14.59
N ASP A 180 -21.98 -6.52 13.64
CA ASP A 180 -23.30 -5.91 13.87
C ASP A 180 -24.29 -6.81 14.67
N GLU A 181 -23.96 -8.08 14.86
CA GLU A 181 -24.74 -9.08 15.58
C GLU A 181 -24.57 -8.97 17.12
N ARG A 182 -25.32 -8.02 17.71
CA ARG A 182 -26.05 -8.09 19.00
C ARG A 182 -25.50 -8.89 20.22
N LYS A 183 -24.20 -9.20 20.32
CA LYS A 183 -23.61 -9.77 21.54
C LYS A 183 -23.10 -8.65 22.45
N LYS A 184 -23.71 -8.50 23.63
CA LYS A 184 -23.28 -7.58 24.71
C LYS A 184 -21.77 -7.71 25.02
N GLN A 185 -21.19 -8.90 24.81
CA GLN A 185 -19.76 -9.19 24.95
C GLN A 185 -18.87 -8.56 23.86
N SER A 186 -19.34 -8.45 22.61
CA SER A 186 -18.59 -7.83 21.50
C SER A 186 -18.52 -6.30 21.64
N CYS A 187 -19.60 -5.66 22.11
CA CYS A 187 -19.59 -4.22 22.42
C CYS A 187 -18.58 -3.87 23.53
N SER A 188 -18.51 -4.68 24.59
CA SER A 188 -17.52 -4.52 25.67
C SER A 188 -16.07 -4.65 25.15
N LEU A 189 -15.83 -5.64 24.29
CA LEU A 189 -14.50 -5.87 23.70
C LEU A 189 -14.08 -4.73 22.75
N GLY A 190 -14.99 -4.24 21.91
CA GLY A 190 -14.73 -3.11 21.01
C GLY A 190 -14.39 -1.81 21.76
N LEU A 191 -15.12 -1.52 22.84
CA LEU A 191 -14.83 -0.38 23.72
C LEU A 191 -13.48 -0.54 24.44
N PHE A 192 -13.16 -1.74 24.94
CA PHE A 192 -11.86 -2.03 25.53
C PHE A 192 -10.71 -1.79 24.53
N MET A 193 -10.80 -2.37 23.33
CA MET A 193 -9.78 -2.21 22.30
C MET A 193 -9.64 -0.75 21.85
N SER A 194 -10.76 -0.03 21.72
CA SER A 194 -10.75 1.39 21.41
C SER A 194 -10.01 2.20 22.48
N THR A 195 -10.28 1.90 23.75
CA THR A 195 -9.65 2.58 24.89
C THR A 195 -8.14 2.34 24.89
N VAL A 196 -7.71 1.10 24.66
CA VAL A 196 -6.29 0.75 24.53
C VAL A 196 -5.62 1.54 23.39
N CYS A 197 -6.27 1.65 22.23
CA CYS A 197 -5.70 2.41 21.09
C CYS A 197 -5.57 3.91 21.41
N TYR A 198 -6.55 4.52 22.08
CA TYR A 198 -6.46 5.92 22.48
C TYR A 198 -5.39 6.17 23.55
N ILE A 199 -5.30 5.29 24.56
CA ILE A 199 -4.23 5.37 25.58
C ILE A 199 -2.86 5.26 24.90
N ALA A 200 -2.67 4.28 24.02
CA ALA A 200 -1.42 4.11 23.27
C ALA A 200 -1.09 5.35 22.43
N SER A 201 -2.07 5.97 21.78
CA SER A 201 -1.90 7.18 20.97
C SER A 201 -1.48 8.39 21.82
N ILE A 202 -2.13 8.60 22.97
CA ILE A 202 -1.79 9.67 23.91
C ILE A 202 -0.40 9.46 24.51
N CYS A 203 -0.07 8.23 24.92
CA CYS A 203 1.26 7.88 25.39
C CYS A 203 2.32 8.12 24.29
N GLY A 204 2.01 7.77 23.04
CA GLY A 204 2.88 8.04 21.89
C GLY A 204 3.17 9.53 21.71
N ILE A 205 2.15 10.38 21.77
CA ILE A 205 2.29 11.84 21.71
C ILE A 205 3.16 12.36 22.86
N PHE A 206 2.90 11.91 24.09
CA PHE A 206 3.69 12.31 25.26
C PHE A 206 5.16 11.93 25.12
N VAL A 207 5.45 10.68 24.73
CA VAL A 207 6.82 10.20 24.49
C VAL A 207 7.49 11.02 23.38
N MET A 208 6.77 11.33 22.29
CA MET A 208 7.33 12.16 21.22
C MET A 208 7.70 13.57 21.70
N TYR A 209 6.87 14.20 22.55
CA TYR A 209 7.18 15.50 23.13
C TYR A 209 8.45 15.48 23.97
N VAL A 210 8.57 14.49 24.86
CA VAL A 210 9.73 14.37 25.75
C VAL A 210 11.01 14.10 24.96
N LEU A 211 10.96 13.22 23.95
CA LEU A 211 12.15 12.77 23.24
C LEU A 211 12.60 13.69 22.09
N TYR A 212 11.67 14.38 21.42
CA TYR A 212 11.96 15.11 20.17
C TYR A 212 11.59 16.60 20.20
N ALA A 213 10.90 17.07 21.24
CA ALA A 213 10.42 18.44 21.36
C ALA A 213 10.69 19.08 22.74
N SER A 214 11.67 18.57 23.49
CA SER A 214 12.04 19.08 24.82
C SER A 214 12.74 20.45 24.80
N LYS A 215 13.23 20.89 23.63
CA LYS A 215 13.90 22.19 23.45
C LYS A 215 13.03 23.12 22.61
N THR A 216 12.97 24.40 22.98
CA THR A 216 12.25 25.44 22.24
C THR A 216 12.81 25.69 20.83
N SER A 217 14.04 25.28 20.55
CA SER A 217 14.65 25.34 19.21
C SER A 217 14.07 24.31 18.22
N CYS A 218 13.29 23.32 18.68
CA CYS A 218 12.72 22.24 17.87
C CYS A 218 11.32 22.58 17.36
N ILE A 219 11.17 23.76 16.75
CA ILE A 219 9.86 24.34 16.37
C ILE A 219 9.09 23.42 15.41
N LEU A 220 9.76 22.81 14.42
CA LEU A 220 9.11 21.91 13.47
C LEU A 220 8.56 20.65 14.14
N ASN A 221 9.32 20.02 15.02
CA ASN A 221 8.87 18.83 15.75
C ASN A 221 7.72 19.17 16.70
N ILE A 222 7.78 20.31 17.39
CA ILE A 222 6.67 20.81 18.22
C ILE A 222 5.41 20.99 17.36
N PHE A 223 5.54 21.61 16.19
CA PHE A 223 4.43 21.83 15.27
C PHE A 223 3.81 20.52 14.78
N PHE A 224 4.62 19.57 14.30
CA PHE A 224 4.13 18.27 13.81
C PHE A 224 3.37 17.52 14.91
N ILE A 225 3.96 17.36 16.11
CA ILE A 225 3.33 16.64 17.21
C ILE A 225 2.04 17.36 17.68
N SER A 226 2.05 18.69 17.75
CA SER A 226 0.86 19.49 18.11
C SER A 226 -0.27 19.26 17.12
N TRP A 227 0.04 19.30 15.82
CA TRP A 227 -0.94 19.09 14.77
C TRP A 227 -1.53 17.68 14.78
N THR A 228 -0.68 16.66 14.95
CA THR A 228 -1.12 15.26 15.15
C THR A 228 -2.08 15.13 16.33
N ALA A 229 -1.81 15.81 17.46
CA ALA A 229 -2.70 15.80 18.62
C ALA A 229 -4.06 16.45 18.31
N ILE A 230 -4.07 17.56 17.56
CA ILE A 230 -5.30 18.20 17.09
C ILE A 230 -6.09 17.25 16.18
N LEU A 231 -5.43 16.61 15.20
CA LEU A 231 -6.07 15.64 14.30
C LEU A 231 -6.73 14.49 15.07
N LEU A 232 -6.08 13.98 16.12
CA LEU A 232 -6.64 12.95 16.99
C LEU A 232 -7.94 13.42 17.65
N VAL A 233 -7.95 14.61 18.25
CA VAL A 233 -9.15 15.18 18.89
C VAL A 233 -10.27 15.38 17.88
N VAL A 234 -9.95 15.91 16.69
CA VAL A 234 -10.93 16.12 15.60
C VAL A 234 -11.54 14.80 15.13
N MET A 235 -10.71 13.77 14.88
CA MET A 235 -11.20 12.45 14.48
C MET A 235 -12.10 11.82 15.54
N MET A 236 -11.73 11.93 16.82
CA MET A 236 -12.56 11.44 17.93
C MET A 236 -13.91 12.18 17.99
N ALA A 237 -13.91 13.52 17.92
CA ALA A 237 -15.12 14.33 17.98
C ALA A 237 -16.08 14.03 16.81
N VAL A 238 -15.55 13.92 15.59
CA VAL A 238 -16.35 13.58 14.40
C VAL A 238 -16.92 12.18 14.47
N SER A 239 -16.17 11.19 14.98
CA SER A 239 -16.68 9.82 15.14
C SER A 239 -17.78 9.70 16.19
N LEU A 240 -17.76 10.53 17.23
CA LEU A 240 -18.79 10.59 18.27
C LEU A 240 -20.03 11.40 17.88
N HIS A 241 -19.95 12.18 16.80
CA HIS A 241 -21.07 13.01 16.38
C HIS A 241 -22.30 12.15 16.06
N SER A 242 -23.46 12.57 16.58
CA SER A 242 -24.71 11.78 16.55
C SER A 242 -25.16 11.36 15.15
N LYS A 243 -24.87 12.18 14.11
CA LYS A 243 -25.18 11.86 12.72
C LYS A 243 -24.24 10.81 12.08
N VAL A 244 -23.05 10.60 12.62
CA VAL A 244 -22.04 9.66 12.08
C VAL A 244 -22.08 8.33 12.82
N ASN A 245 -22.05 8.39 14.16
CA ASN A 245 -22.12 7.27 15.11
C ASN A 245 -21.47 5.93 14.64
N ARG A 246 -20.22 5.99 14.18
CA ARG A 246 -19.47 4.85 13.62
C ARG A 246 -18.72 4.01 14.66
N GLY A 247 -18.95 4.26 15.96
CA GLY A 247 -18.20 3.65 17.05
C GLY A 247 -16.79 4.24 17.23
N LEU A 248 -16.22 4.09 18.42
CA LEU A 248 -14.93 4.68 18.81
C LEU A 248 -13.70 3.87 18.34
N LEU A 249 -13.89 2.57 18.04
CA LEU A 249 -12.77 1.67 17.73
C LEU A 249 -12.06 2.06 16.43
N SER A 250 -12.81 2.35 15.36
CA SER A 250 -12.25 2.78 14.08
C SER A 250 -11.39 4.06 14.22
N SER A 251 -11.85 5.05 15.00
CA SER A 251 -11.09 6.28 15.23
C SER A 251 -9.91 6.09 16.16
N GLY A 252 -10.00 5.18 17.14
CA GLY A 252 -8.87 4.81 17.98
C GLY A 252 -7.73 4.14 17.20
N ILE A 253 -8.06 3.19 16.31
CA ILE A 253 -7.06 2.54 15.44
C ILE A 253 -6.44 3.56 14.48
N MET A 254 -7.26 4.43 13.88
CA MET A 254 -6.79 5.50 13.01
C MET A 254 -5.88 6.48 13.76
N ALA A 255 -6.23 6.87 14.99
CA ALA A 255 -5.39 7.71 15.84
C ALA A 255 -4.01 7.08 16.08
N SER A 256 -3.96 5.78 16.37
CA SER A 256 -2.68 5.06 16.53
C SER A 256 -1.86 5.07 15.24
N TYR A 257 -2.50 4.92 14.09
CA TYR A 257 -1.83 4.98 12.79
C TYR A 257 -1.26 6.37 12.48
N VAL A 258 -2.03 7.44 12.71
CA VAL A 258 -1.59 8.83 12.51
C VAL A 258 -0.43 9.17 13.44
N VAL A 259 -0.49 8.77 14.71
CA VAL A 259 0.62 8.93 15.67
C VAL A 259 1.86 8.15 15.22
N PHE A 260 1.70 6.94 14.68
CA PHE A 260 2.82 6.17 14.11
C PHE A 260 3.44 6.85 12.89
N LEU A 261 2.64 7.45 12.00
CA LEU A 261 3.15 8.20 10.85
C LEU A 261 3.94 9.44 11.29
N CYS A 262 3.44 10.21 12.25
CA CYS A 262 4.16 11.34 12.83
C CYS A 262 5.50 10.89 13.44
N TRP A 263 5.49 9.82 14.24
CA TRP A 263 6.70 9.26 14.83
C TRP A 263 7.71 8.83 13.76
N SER A 264 7.25 8.13 12.72
CA SER A 264 8.08 7.72 11.58
C SER A 264 8.67 8.91 10.82
N ALA A 265 7.94 10.02 10.72
CA ALA A 265 8.40 11.24 10.06
C ALA A 265 9.50 11.96 10.86
N ILE A 266 9.31 12.10 12.18
CA ILE A 266 10.30 12.72 13.07
C ILE A 266 11.59 11.87 13.11
N ARG A 267 11.47 10.54 13.08
CA ARG A 267 12.62 9.63 12.99
C ARG A 267 13.39 9.74 11.68
N SER A 268 12.80 10.33 10.64
CA SER A 268 13.42 10.61 9.36
C SER A 268 14.17 11.95 9.33
N GLU A 269 14.09 12.75 10.39
CA GLU A 269 14.81 14.03 10.50
C GLU A 269 16.34 13.82 10.38
N PRO A 270 17.05 14.65 9.58
CA PRO A 270 18.50 14.55 9.46
C PRO A 270 19.20 14.91 10.78
N ALA A 271 20.32 14.23 11.06
CA ALA A 271 21.05 14.33 12.34
C ALA A 271 21.70 15.70 12.62
N THR A 272 21.60 16.67 11.71
CA THR A 272 22.17 18.02 11.87
C THR A 272 21.44 18.85 12.92
N GLN A 273 20.19 18.50 13.25
CA GLN A 273 19.37 19.23 14.21
C GLN A 273 19.28 18.44 15.53
N LYS A 274 19.82 19.03 16.62
CA LYS A 274 19.98 18.37 17.94
C LYS A 274 18.66 18.29 18.74
N CYS A 275 17.60 17.82 18.10
CA CYS A 275 16.27 17.72 18.68
C CYS A 275 16.01 16.39 19.39
N SER A 276 16.79 15.33 19.10
CA SER A 276 16.73 14.07 19.84
C SER A 276 18.05 13.75 20.56
N SER A 277 17.96 13.32 21.82
CA SER A 277 19.11 12.79 22.58
C SER A 277 19.48 11.37 22.15
N GLN A 278 18.51 10.61 21.61
CA GLN A 278 18.65 9.20 21.27
C GLN A 278 19.40 8.94 19.95
N GLN A 279 19.42 9.92 19.03
CA GLN A 279 20.19 9.83 17.77
C GLN A 279 21.70 9.99 18.01
N GLN A 280 22.09 10.53 19.17
CA GLN A 280 23.49 10.73 19.56
C GLN A 280 24.13 9.47 20.18
N ASN A 281 23.35 8.61 20.85
CA ASN A 281 23.85 7.43 21.58
C ASN A 281 23.82 6.11 20.79
N ASN A 282 23.09 6.03 19.67
CA ASN A 282 22.99 4.81 18.86
C ASN A 282 24.07 4.70 17.77
N ALA A 283 25.21 5.35 17.97
CA ALA A 283 26.40 5.21 17.13
C ALA A 283 27.13 3.85 17.31
N HIS A 284 26.56 2.87 18.03
CA HIS A 284 26.98 1.48 17.96
C HIS A 284 26.25 0.75 16.82
N GLY A 285 26.64 1.17 15.61
CA GLY A 285 26.19 0.61 14.34
C GLY A 285 26.89 -0.71 14.06
N GLY A 286 26.09 -1.77 13.99
CA GLY A 286 26.51 -3.06 13.50
C GLY A 286 25.27 -3.82 13.08
N TRP A 287 24.83 -4.77 13.91
CA TRP A 287 23.74 -5.68 13.57
C TRP A 287 22.34 -5.08 13.70
N THR A 288 22.10 -4.21 14.69
CA THR A 288 20.76 -3.62 14.94
C THR A 288 20.29 -2.72 13.79
N THR A 289 21.19 -1.97 13.17
CA THR A 289 20.91 -1.14 11.99
C THR A 289 20.62 -1.97 10.75
N VAL A 290 21.35 -3.07 10.55
CA VAL A 290 21.09 -4.00 9.43
C VAL A 290 19.74 -4.70 9.61
N ILE A 291 19.43 -5.16 10.83
CA ILE A 291 18.15 -5.78 11.15
C ILE A 291 17.01 -4.78 10.91
N GLY A 292 17.13 -3.53 11.40
CA GLY A 292 16.13 -2.49 11.15
C GLY A 292 15.92 -2.21 9.66
N PHE A 293 17.00 -2.21 8.88
CA PHE A 293 16.95 -2.04 7.43
C PHE A 293 16.24 -3.21 6.72
N LEU A 294 16.52 -4.46 7.11
CA LEU A 294 15.83 -5.64 6.57
C LEU A 294 14.34 -5.65 6.93
N ILE A 295 13.99 -5.27 8.16
CA ILE A 295 12.59 -5.11 8.58
C ILE A 295 11.89 -4.07 7.70
N ALA A 296 12.56 -2.95 7.41
CA ALA A 296 12.01 -1.93 6.52
C ALA A 296 11.79 -2.46 5.08
N ILE A 297 12.73 -3.23 4.52
CA ILE A 297 12.51 -3.90 3.23
C ILE A 297 11.29 -4.83 3.28
N CYS A 298 11.20 -5.67 4.30
CA CYS A 298 10.05 -6.55 4.48
C CYS A 298 8.74 -5.76 4.59
N ALA A 299 8.75 -4.63 5.29
CA ALA A 299 7.58 -3.76 5.41
C ALA A 299 7.17 -3.16 4.05
N ILE A 300 8.12 -2.71 3.22
CA ILE A 300 7.87 -2.20 1.86
C ILE A 300 7.25 -3.28 0.97
N VAL A 301 7.83 -4.49 1.00
CA VAL A 301 7.32 -5.63 0.22
C VAL A 301 5.92 -6.01 0.69
N MET A 302 5.68 -6.09 2.00
CA MET A 302 4.37 -6.41 2.56
C MET A 302 3.34 -5.34 2.24
N ALA A 303 3.69 -4.05 2.32
CA ALA A 303 2.81 -2.95 1.93
C ALA A 303 2.44 -3.00 0.45
N THR A 304 3.40 -3.28 -0.42
CA THR A 304 3.16 -3.43 -1.87
C THR A 304 2.29 -4.65 -2.15
N PHE A 305 2.56 -5.78 -1.49
CA PHE A 305 1.81 -7.02 -1.65
C PHE A 305 0.36 -6.88 -1.15
N SER A 306 0.16 -6.33 0.04
CA SER A 306 -1.18 -6.13 0.63
C SER A 306 -2.01 -5.16 -0.20
N THR A 307 -1.41 -4.05 -0.63
CA THR A 307 -2.07 -3.07 -1.51
C THR A 307 -2.43 -3.71 -2.85
N GLY A 308 -1.54 -4.54 -3.43
CA GLY A 308 -1.77 -5.19 -4.73
C GLY A 308 -2.90 -6.23 -4.72
N ILE A 309 -3.13 -6.91 -3.59
CA ILE A 309 -4.23 -7.88 -3.47
C ILE A 309 -5.58 -7.21 -3.19
N ASP A 310 -5.58 -5.99 -2.65
CA ASP A 310 -6.77 -5.23 -2.28
C ASP A 310 -7.48 -4.57 -3.49
N SER A 311 -7.53 -5.30 -4.60
CA SER A 311 -8.15 -4.83 -5.85
C SER A 311 -9.67 -4.60 -5.74
N GLN A 312 -10.33 -5.20 -4.74
CA GLN A 312 -11.77 -5.09 -4.53
C GLN A 312 -12.18 -3.69 -4.03
N THR A 313 -11.34 -3.08 -3.20
CA THR A 313 -11.52 -1.70 -2.71
C THR A 313 -11.64 -0.69 -3.84
N PHE A 314 -10.92 -0.91 -4.94
CA PHE A 314 -10.86 0.00 -6.08
C PHE A 314 -11.86 -0.34 -7.20
N GLN A 315 -12.81 -1.25 -6.96
CA GLN A 315 -13.86 -1.55 -7.93
C GLN A 315 -14.98 -0.51 -7.85
N PHE A 316 -15.19 0.21 -8.96
CA PHE A 316 -16.26 1.21 -9.08
C PHE A 316 -17.68 0.62 -9.05
N ARG A 317 -17.85 -0.68 -9.32
CA ARG A 317 -19.15 -1.37 -9.30
C ARG A 317 -19.06 -2.62 -8.43
N LYS A 318 -19.59 -2.54 -7.20
CA LYS A 318 -19.60 -3.65 -6.22
C LYS A 318 -20.74 -4.65 -6.45
N ASP A 319 -21.67 -4.38 -7.36
CA ASP A 319 -22.93 -5.14 -7.50
C ASP A 319 -22.85 -6.38 -8.42
N LYS A 320 -21.65 -6.81 -8.83
CA LYS A 320 -21.50 -8.03 -9.64
C LYS A 320 -21.27 -9.23 -8.73
N VAL A 321 -22.20 -10.20 -8.77
CA VAL A 321 -22.03 -11.52 -8.15
C VAL A 321 -20.80 -12.18 -8.75
N GLN A 322 -19.84 -12.56 -7.90
CA GLN A 322 -18.60 -13.22 -8.33
C GLN A 322 -18.90 -14.67 -8.71
N SER A 323 -18.49 -15.09 -9.91
CA SER A 323 -18.69 -16.46 -10.39
C SER A 323 -17.46 -17.32 -10.12
N GLU A 324 -17.63 -18.66 -10.07
CA GLU A 324 -16.52 -19.60 -9.79
C GLU A 324 -15.38 -19.53 -10.82
N ASP A 325 -15.68 -19.10 -12.04
CA ASP A 325 -14.71 -18.92 -13.12
C ASP A 325 -14.00 -17.55 -13.10
N ASP A 326 -14.33 -16.67 -12.14
CA ASP A 326 -13.67 -15.37 -11.99
C ASP A 326 -12.28 -15.51 -11.36
N VAL A 327 -11.37 -14.63 -11.78
CA VAL A 327 -10.03 -14.54 -11.19
C VAL A 327 -10.10 -14.10 -9.71
N PRO A 328 -9.23 -14.63 -8.83
CA PRO A 328 -9.30 -14.37 -7.39
C PRO A 328 -8.98 -12.92 -6.99
N TYR A 329 -8.25 -12.19 -7.83
CA TYR A 329 -7.93 -10.78 -7.69
C TYR A 329 -7.65 -10.21 -9.09
N LYS A 330 -7.77 -8.89 -9.26
CA LYS A 330 -7.50 -8.27 -10.57
C LYS A 330 -5.99 -8.24 -10.83
N TYR A 331 -5.51 -9.11 -11.74
CA TYR A 331 -4.08 -9.23 -12.07
C TYR A 331 -3.46 -7.91 -12.53
N GLY A 332 -4.18 -7.15 -13.37
CA GLY A 332 -3.72 -5.83 -13.80
C GLY A 332 -3.47 -4.90 -12.62
N PHE A 333 -4.43 -4.74 -11.71
CA PHE A 333 -4.26 -3.89 -10.54
C PHE A 333 -3.09 -4.34 -9.66
N PHE A 334 -2.95 -5.65 -9.44
CA PHE A 334 -1.83 -6.22 -8.69
C PHE A 334 -0.47 -5.82 -9.30
N HIS A 335 -0.29 -6.00 -10.60
CA HIS A 335 0.97 -5.65 -11.27
C HIS A 335 1.21 -4.13 -11.35
N LEU A 336 0.15 -3.34 -11.51
CA LEU A 336 0.24 -1.87 -11.45
C LEU A 336 0.77 -1.41 -10.08
N VAL A 337 0.25 -1.98 -8.99
CA VAL A 337 0.72 -1.65 -7.63
C VAL A 337 2.17 -2.06 -7.44
N PHE A 338 2.61 -3.20 -7.95
CA PHE A 338 4.02 -3.60 -7.91
C PHE A 338 4.93 -2.69 -8.75
N SER A 339 4.44 -2.23 -9.91
CA SER A 339 5.14 -1.26 -10.76
C SER A 339 5.32 0.08 -10.04
N LEU A 340 4.26 0.60 -9.40
CA LEU A 340 4.34 1.81 -8.59
C LEU A 340 5.17 1.59 -7.31
N GLY A 341 5.09 0.40 -6.71
CA GLY A 341 5.92 -0.02 -5.59
C GLY A 341 7.40 -0.02 -5.94
N ALA A 342 7.75 -0.32 -7.20
CA ALA A 342 9.13 -0.26 -7.68
C ALA A 342 9.71 1.17 -7.64
N MET A 343 8.89 2.16 -7.97
CA MET A 343 9.23 3.57 -7.87
C MET A 343 9.30 4.02 -6.41
N TYR A 344 8.34 3.57 -5.60
CA TYR A 344 8.27 3.87 -4.17
C TYR A 344 9.51 3.40 -3.42
N PHE A 345 9.90 2.12 -3.51
CA PHE A 345 11.09 1.64 -2.79
C PHE A 345 12.35 2.39 -3.21
N ALA A 346 12.45 2.79 -4.48
CA ALA A 346 13.60 3.55 -4.97
C ALA A 346 13.70 4.90 -4.27
N MET A 347 12.57 5.63 -4.17
CA MET A 347 12.51 6.89 -3.43
C MET A 347 12.89 6.71 -1.96
N LEU A 348 12.46 5.62 -1.32
CA LEU A 348 12.85 5.38 0.08
C LEU A 348 14.35 5.14 0.25
N PHE A 349 14.94 4.39 -0.68
CA PHE A 349 16.36 4.02 -0.63
C PHE A 349 17.29 5.20 -0.88
N ILE A 350 16.83 6.21 -1.60
CA ILE A 350 17.57 7.47 -1.85
C ILE A 350 17.08 8.62 -0.96
N SER A 351 16.23 8.34 0.03
CA SER A 351 15.67 9.33 0.95
C SER A 351 14.93 10.49 0.27
N TRP A 352 14.24 10.22 -0.84
CA TRP A 352 13.47 11.19 -1.63
C TRP A 352 14.30 12.34 -2.23
N ASN A 353 15.63 12.21 -2.24
CA ASN A 353 16.54 13.21 -2.76
C ASN A 353 17.41 12.61 -3.88
N LEU A 354 17.28 13.14 -5.09
CA LEU A 354 18.06 12.67 -6.24
C LEU A 354 19.52 13.16 -6.20
N ASP A 355 19.74 14.32 -5.59
CA ASP A 355 21.07 14.94 -5.46
C ASP A 355 21.70 14.63 -4.09
N GLY A 356 20.97 13.92 -3.23
CA GLY A 356 21.38 13.62 -1.86
C GLY A 356 22.26 12.39 -1.74
N LEU A 357 23.00 12.35 -0.63
CA LEU A 357 23.83 11.22 -0.20
C LEU A 357 23.03 10.28 0.73
N PRO A 358 22.53 9.13 0.25
CA PRO A 358 21.92 8.15 1.14
C PRO A 358 22.99 7.55 2.06
N ARG A 359 22.78 7.64 3.38
CA ARG A 359 23.69 7.03 4.36
C ARG A 359 23.59 5.50 4.28
N LYS A 360 24.72 4.81 4.37
CA LYS A 360 24.77 3.34 4.38
C LYS A 360 23.85 2.76 5.46
N TRP A 361 23.14 1.68 5.15
CA TRP A 361 22.16 1.03 6.05
C TRP A 361 21.04 1.96 6.56
N SER A 362 20.75 3.04 5.84
CA SER A 362 19.61 3.91 6.13
C SER A 362 18.59 3.91 4.99
N ILE A 363 17.33 4.16 5.34
CA ILE A 363 16.20 4.34 4.43
C ILE A 363 15.48 5.58 4.94
N ASP A 364 14.99 6.41 4.03
CA ASP A 364 14.08 7.51 4.38
C ASP A 364 14.66 8.52 5.38
N VAL A 365 15.96 8.83 5.34
CA VAL A 365 16.57 9.83 6.22
C VAL A 365 16.83 11.12 5.47
N GLY A 366 16.12 12.19 5.82
CA GLY A 366 16.23 13.51 5.22
C GLY A 366 14.93 14.30 5.30
N TRP A 367 15.01 15.62 5.15
CA TRP A 367 13.84 16.51 5.22
C TRP A 367 12.76 16.18 4.20
N ALA A 368 13.14 15.77 2.98
CA ALA A 368 12.18 15.36 1.96
C ALA A 368 11.34 14.16 2.44
N SER A 369 11.99 13.14 3.00
CA SER A 369 11.33 11.98 3.59
C SER A 369 10.41 12.37 4.76
N THR A 370 10.88 13.21 5.68
CA THR A 370 10.07 13.71 6.81
C THR A 370 8.80 14.38 6.30
N TRP A 371 8.90 15.30 5.34
CA TRP A 371 7.74 15.99 4.78
C TRP A 371 6.78 15.06 4.04
N VAL A 372 7.28 14.12 3.25
CA VAL A 372 6.43 13.13 2.57
C VAL A 372 5.60 12.34 3.58
N LYS A 373 6.20 11.93 4.70
CA LYS A 373 5.49 11.18 5.76
C LYS A 373 4.47 12.04 6.50
N ILE A 374 4.78 13.30 6.83
CA ILE A 374 3.83 14.24 7.45
C ILE A 374 2.66 14.55 6.52
N VAL A 375 2.93 14.80 5.23
CA VAL A 375 1.88 15.03 4.25
C VAL A 375 1.01 13.78 4.09
N ASN A 376 1.60 12.59 4.07
CA ASN A 376 0.86 11.33 4.04
C ASN A 376 -0.03 11.14 5.29
N GLU A 377 0.43 11.55 6.47
CA GLU A 377 -0.38 11.58 7.70
C GLU A 377 -1.59 12.50 7.57
N TRP A 378 -1.40 13.71 7.04
CA TRP A 378 -2.51 14.66 6.85
C TRP A 378 -3.53 14.11 5.86
N PHE A 379 -3.07 13.57 4.73
CA PHE A 379 -3.95 12.89 3.78
C PHE A 379 -4.69 11.72 4.41
N ALA A 380 -4.03 10.94 5.27
CA ALA A 380 -4.66 9.84 5.99
C ALA A 380 -5.84 10.32 6.83
N ALA A 381 -5.60 11.33 7.67
CA ALA A 381 -6.64 11.92 8.51
C ALA A 381 -7.77 12.53 7.66
N THR A 382 -7.44 13.25 6.58
CA THR A 382 -8.45 13.85 5.69
C THR A 382 -9.31 12.80 5.00
N VAL A 383 -8.72 11.76 4.40
CA VAL A 383 -9.46 10.70 3.72
C VAL A 383 -10.34 9.94 4.71
N TYR A 384 -9.85 9.68 5.91
CA TYR A 384 -10.64 9.05 6.98
C TYR A 384 -11.84 9.90 7.38
N LEU A 385 -11.62 11.18 7.69
CA LEU A 385 -12.69 12.13 8.03
C LEU A 385 -13.72 12.25 6.90
N TRP A 386 -13.26 12.33 5.65
CA TRP A 386 -14.13 12.35 4.48
C TRP A 386 -14.99 11.08 4.39
N LYS A 387 -14.43 9.88 4.63
CA LYS A 387 -15.21 8.63 4.65
C LYS A 387 -16.28 8.59 5.74
N LEU A 388 -16.07 9.26 6.87
CA LEU A 388 -17.07 9.39 7.93
C LEU A 388 -18.17 10.38 7.57
N ILE A 389 -17.80 11.52 6.99
CA ILE A 389 -18.72 12.65 6.72
C ILE A 389 -19.52 12.43 5.43
N PHE A 390 -18.93 11.81 4.41
CA PHE A 390 -19.51 11.68 3.08
C PHE A 390 -20.91 11.04 3.06
N PRO A 391 -21.18 9.91 3.77
CA PRO A 391 -22.52 9.33 3.82
C PRO A 391 -23.57 10.28 4.40
N VAL A 392 -23.22 11.04 5.44
CA VAL A 392 -24.12 11.99 6.12
C VAL A 392 -24.49 13.16 5.22
N VAL A 393 -23.49 13.72 4.52
CA VAL A 393 -23.69 14.80 3.55
C VAL A 393 -24.57 14.32 2.38
N ARG A 394 -24.35 13.09 1.91
CA ARG A 394 -25.17 12.51 0.83
C ARG A 394 -26.62 12.29 1.26
N GLN A 395 -26.86 11.76 2.46
CA GLN A 395 -28.22 11.55 2.97
C GLN A 395 -28.99 12.85 3.15
N THR A 396 -28.33 13.90 3.65
CA THR A 396 -28.96 15.23 3.82
C THR A 396 -29.39 15.79 2.46
N LYS A 397 -28.52 15.70 1.43
CA LYS A 397 -28.86 16.13 0.07
C LYS A 397 -30.02 15.36 -0.57
N VAL A 398 -30.17 14.07 -0.27
CA VAL A 398 -31.30 13.27 -0.78
C VAL A 398 -32.60 13.74 -0.13
N MET A 399 -32.60 13.95 1.19
CA MET A 399 -33.76 14.50 1.91
C MET A 399 -34.17 15.88 1.38
N ASP A 400 -33.22 16.79 1.20
CA ASP A 400 -33.50 18.14 0.66
C ASP A 400 -34.14 18.07 -0.75
N HIS A 401 -33.71 17.10 -1.57
CA HIS A 401 -34.23 16.92 -2.93
C HIS A 401 -35.64 16.30 -2.94
N GLU A 402 -35.92 15.34 -2.05
CA GLU A 402 -37.27 14.77 -1.87
C GLU A 402 -38.26 15.81 -1.32
N GLU A 403 -37.84 16.65 -0.36
CA GLU A 403 -38.67 17.75 0.15
C GLU A 403 -38.98 18.79 -0.94
N THR A 404 -38.01 19.11 -1.79
CA THR A 404 -38.18 20.06 -2.89
C THR A 404 -39.12 19.52 -3.97
N GLU A 405 -39.05 18.22 -4.31
CA GLU A 405 -39.97 17.58 -5.25
C GLU A 405 -41.40 17.47 -4.71
N GLN A 406 -41.58 17.18 -3.42
CA GLN A 406 -42.89 17.19 -2.78
C GLN A 406 -43.53 18.58 -2.79
N GLN A 407 -42.75 19.65 -2.58
CA GLN A 407 -43.24 21.02 -2.67
C GLN A 407 -43.64 21.43 -4.09
N MET A 408 -42.88 21.01 -5.12
CA MET A 408 -43.26 21.23 -6.51
C MET A 408 -44.53 20.46 -6.89
N ASN A 409 -44.63 19.19 -6.54
CA ASN A 409 -45.81 18.39 -6.88
C ASN A 409 -47.10 18.95 -6.26
N ASN A 410 -47.03 19.40 -4.99
CA ASN A 410 -48.17 20.02 -4.30
C ASN A 410 -48.57 21.39 -4.87
N SER A 411 -47.67 22.11 -5.54
CA SER A 411 -47.96 23.41 -6.15
C SER A 411 -48.48 23.32 -7.58
N THR A 412 -48.17 22.24 -8.31
CA THR A 412 -48.77 21.94 -9.63
C THR A 412 -50.13 21.25 -9.57
N SER A 413 -50.54 20.72 -8.41
CA SER A 413 -51.83 20.05 -8.22
C SER A 413 -52.97 20.97 -7.75
N VAL A 414 -52.78 22.30 -7.82
CA VAL A 414 -53.77 23.33 -7.43
C VAL A 414 -54.29 24.05 -8.66
#